data_AF-A0A226M779-F1
#
_entry.id   AF-A0A226M779-F1
#
_cell.length_a   1.000
_cell.length_b   1.000
_cell.length_c   1.000
_cell.angle_alpha   90.00
_cell.angle_beta   90.00
_cell.angle_gamma   90.00
#
_symmetry.space_group_name_H-M   'P 1'
#
loop_
_entity.id
_entity.type
_entity.pdbx_description
1 polymer ?
#
loop_
_entity_poly.entity_id
_entity_poly.type
_entity_poly.pdbx_seq_one_letter_code
_entity_poly.pdbx_strand_id
1 'polypeptide(L)'
;GRADVDPDICGYLCATRGVHAHEFCLKFAMGIDDEGPVTTGIVQPPLSDVRRVVRAAKNKKCFVCGDCGATIRCAKAYCRRKFHLPCATDGECVTEFFGSCRSFCGKHRPQQTSEAAPAQGTNCTICLEPVGDGLSYHTMLCPVCKQAWFHRGCIQ
;
A
#
# COMPACT_ATOMS: atom_id res chain seq x y z
N GLY A 1 2.98 10.08 13.37
CA GLY A 1 2.14 9.11 12.64
C GLY A 1 0.78 9.09 13.31
N ARG A 2 -0.30 8.96 12.54
CA ARG A 2 -1.66 8.86 13.10
C ARG A 2 -1.78 7.52 13.85
N ALA A 3 -2.18 7.58 15.12
CA ALA A 3 -2.29 6.41 15.99
C ALA A 3 -3.60 5.64 15.78
N ASP A 4 -4.66 6.34 15.35
CA ASP A 4 -5.97 5.77 15.00
C ASP A 4 -6.10 5.73 13.48
N VAL A 5 -5.61 4.64 12.88
CA VAL A 5 -5.82 4.35 11.47
C VAL A 5 -6.53 3.01 11.35
N ASP A 6 -7.41 2.92 10.35
CA ASP A 6 -8.23 1.75 10.11
C ASP A 6 -7.36 0.46 10.08
N PRO A 7 -7.67 -0.56 10.91
CA PRO A 7 -6.99 -1.85 10.87
C PRO A 7 -7.01 -2.50 9.49
N ASP A 8 -8.03 -2.24 8.67
CA ASP A 8 -8.11 -2.77 7.30
C ASP A 8 -7.02 -2.16 6.40
N ILE A 9 -6.57 -0.93 6.71
CA ILE A 9 -5.53 -0.24 5.93
C ILE A 9 -4.13 -0.59 6.44
N CYS A 10 -3.96 -0.68 7.76
CA CYS A 10 -2.63 -0.75 8.38
C CYS A 10 -2.31 -2.08 9.06
N GLY A 11 -3.29 -2.94 9.24
CA GLY A 11 -3.21 -4.10 10.10
C GLY A 11 -3.25 -3.72 11.58
N TYR A 12 -3.15 -4.72 12.44
CA TYR A 12 -3.21 -4.52 13.89
C TYR A 12 -1.99 -3.72 14.41
N LEU A 13 -2.22 -2.93 15.46
CA LEU A 13 -1.15 -2.24 16.15
C LEU A 13 -0.33 -3.23 16.98
N CYS A 14 0.90 -3.48 16.58
CA CYS A 14 1.85 -4.25 17.37
C CYS A 14 2.42 -3.34 18.48
N ALA A 15 2.00 -3.59 19.72
CA ALA A 15 2.51 -2.93 20.91
C ALA A 15 3.42 -3.91 21.69
N THR A 16 4.72 -3.93 21.38
CA THR A 16 5.69 -4.77 22.11
C THR A 16 6.83 -3.92 22.68
N ARG A 17 7.02 -4.01 24.01
CA ARG A 17 8.18 -3.46 24.74
C ARG A 17 8.53 -2.01 24.38
N GLY A 18 7.52 -1.14 24.34
CA GLY A 18 7.65 0.32 24.15
C GLY A 18 7.69 0.80 22.70
N VAL A 19 7.41 -0.07 21.73
CA VAL A 19 7.28 0.29 20.31
C VAL A 19 5.85 0.06 19.84
N HIS A 20 5.31 1.04 19.13
CA HIS A 20 3.97 1.01 18.52
C HIS A 20 4.13 1.14 17.02
N ALA A 21 3.83 0.08 16.27
CA ALA A 21 3.86 0.07 14.82
C ALA A 21 2.76 -0.84 14.28
N HIS A 22 2.06 -0.40 13.23
CA HIS A 22 1.10 -1.26 12.56
C HIS A 22 1.81 -2.34 11.73
N GLU A 23 1.21 -3.52 11.66
CA GLU A 23 1.75 -4.69 10.97
C GLU A 23 2.14 -4.39 9.51
N PHE A 24 1.23 -3.85 8.70
CA PHE A 24 1.50 -3.60 7.29
C PHE A 24 2.47 -2.44 7.10
N CYS A 25 2.42 -1.42 7.97
CA CYS A 25 3.40 -0.34 7.97
C CYS A 25 4.83 -0.86 8.15
N LEU A 26 4.99 -1.91 8.95
CA LEU A 26 6.26 -2.56 9.23
C LEU A 26 6.66 -3.50 8.08
N LYS A 27 5.74 -4.30 7.54
CA LYS A 27 5.94 -5.16 6.36
C LYS A 27 6.53 -4.37 5.18
N PHE A 28 5.90 -3.26 4.81
CA PHE A 28 6.35 -2.41 3.69
C PHE A 28 7.61 -1.58 3.99
N ALA A 29 7.92 -1.34 5.27
CA ALA A 29 9.13 -0.61 5.65
C ALA A 29 10.40 -1.43 5.46
N MET A 30 10.32 -2.73 5.71
CA MET A 30 11.46 -3.63 5.74
C MET A 30 11.67 -4.38 4.42
N GLY A 31 10.65 -4.44 3.56
CA GLY A 31 10.70 -5.30 2.37
C GLY A 31 10.94 -6.75 2.77
N ILE A 32 10.28 -7.21 3.84
CA ILE A 32 10.36 -8.61 4.25
C ILE A 32 9.74 -9.45 3.14
N ASP A 33 10.55 -10.33 2.56
CA ASP A 33 10.09 -11.40 1.71
C ASP A 33 9.44 -12.48 2.61
N ASP A 34 8.20 -12.86 2.32
CA ASP A 34 7.51 -14.01 2.93
C ASP A 34 8.11 -15.36 2.40
N GLU A 35 9.44 -15.48 2.32
CA GLU A 35 10.16 -16.72 1.93
C GLU A 35 10.35 -17.68 3.12
N GLY A 36 9.65 -17.45 4.24
CA GLY A 36 9.59 -18.37 5.37
C GLY A 36 8.54 -19.47 5.15
N PRO A 37 8.73 -20.69 5.69
CA PRO A 37 7.73 -21.75 5.57
C PRO A 37 6.38 -21.25 6.09
N VAL A 38 5.32 -21.55 5.33
CA VAL A 38 3.93 -21.24 5.63
C VAL A 38 3.49 -22.06 6.84
N THR A 39 3.94 -21.69 8.02
CA THR A 39 3.46 -22.20 9.30
C THR A 39 2.78 -21.05 10.03
N THR A 40 1.49 -20.89 9.74
CA THR A 40 0.48 -20.28 10.64
C THR A 40 0.99 -19.18 11.57
N GLY A 41 1.07 -17.95 11.07
CA GLY A 41 1.36 -16.78 11.89
C GLY A 41 2.25 -15.78 11.15
N ILE A 42 1.88 -14.50 11.18
CA ILE A 42 2.73 -13.41 10.72
C ILE A 42 4.05 -13.51 11.48
N VAL A 43 5.16 -13.79 10.78
CA VAL A 43 6.49 -13.85 11.38
C VAL A 43 6.77 -12.48 11.99
N GLN A 44 6.70 -12.38 13.31
CA GLN A 44 7.00 -11.12 13.97
C GLN A 44 8.48 -10.80 13.79
N PRO A 45 8.81 -9.66 13.18
CA PRO A 45 10.20 -9.27 12.97
C PRO A 45 10.90 -9.08 14.32
N PRO A 46 12.22 -9.34 14.41
CA PRO A 46 12.99 -9.09 15.62
C PRO A 46 12.80 -7.65 16.12
N LEU A 47 12.62 -7.45 17.43
CA LEU A 47 12.41 -6.12 18.01
C LEU A 47 13.52 -5.12 17.68
N SER A 48 14.75 -5.60 17.46
CA SER A 48 15.88 -4.79 16.98
C SER A 48 15.60 -4.17 15.61
N ASP A 49 14.97 -4.91 14.71
CA ASP A 49 14.61 -4.43 13.37
C ASP A 49 13.48 -3.42 13.43
N VAL A 50 12.45 -3.69 14.23
CA VAL A 50 11.36 -2.74 14.45
C VAL A 50 11.90 -1.42 15.00
N ARG A 51 12.75 -1.47 16.04
CA ARG A 51 13.39 -0.27 16.61
C ARG A 51 14.26 0.46 15.58
N ARG A 52 15.01 -0.27 14.74
CA ARG A 52 15.84 0.30 13.68
C ARG A 52 14.98 1.04 12.66
N VAL A 53 13.88 0.44 12.19
CA VAL A 53 12.94 1.06 11.24
C VAL A 53 12.29 2.31 11.84
N VAL A 54 11.75 2.21 13.06
CA VAL A 54 11.11 3.35 13.75
C VAL A 54 12.10 4.50 13.93
N ARG A 55 13.33 4.21 14.35
CA ARG A 55 14.39 5.22 14.48
C ARG A 55 14.76 5.83 13.12
N ALA A 56 14.87 5.02 12.08
CA ALA A 56 15.19 5.48 10.74
C ALA A 56 14.09 6.38 10.14
N ALA A 57 12.83 6.15 10.53
CA ALA A 57 11.66 6.90 10.07
C ALA A 57 11.47 8.26 10.77
N LYS A 58 12.08 8.46 11.95
CA LYS A 58 11.87 9.63 12.83
C LYS A 58 11.90 10.99 12.11
N ASN A 59 12.78 11.14 11.12
CA ASN A 59 12.97 12.39 10.37
C ASN A 59 12.59 12.28 8.89
N LYS A 60 11.84 11.24 8.51
CA LYS A 60 11.44 11.01 7.12
C LYS A 60 10.03 11.56 6.91
N LYS A 61 9.94 12.66 6.15
CA LYS A 61 8.67 13.31 5.82
C LYS A 61 7.90 12.54 4.77
N CYS A 62 6.60 12.41 4.99
CA CYS A 62 5.64 11.96 3.99
C CYS A 62 5.47 13.05 2.93
N PHE A 63 5.53 12.68 1.64
CA PHE A 63 5.33 13.66 0.57
C PHE A 63 3.86 14.08 0.41
N VAL A 64 2.93 13.34 1.03
CA VAL A 64 1.48 13.59 0.97
C VAL A 64 1.06 14.53 2.09
N CYS A 65 1.28 14.16 3.36
CA CYS A 65 0.84 14.96 4.50
C CYS A 65 1.92 15.87 5.11
N GLY A 66 3.19 15.73 4.73
CA GLY A 66 4.31 16.52 5.27
C GLY A 66 4.88 16.03 6.61
N ASP A 67 4.13 15.22 7.36
CA ASP A 67 4.53 14.72 8.68
C ASP A 67 5.68 13.71 8.62
N CYS A 68 6.44 13.63 9.72
CA CYS A 68 7.51 12.66 9.90
C CYS A 68 6.99 11.23 10.18
N GLY A 69 7.86 10.24 10.01
CA GLY A 69 7.57 8.82 10.26
C GLY A 69 7.21 8.02 9.02
N ALA A 70 7.40 8.56 7.81
CA ALA A 70 7.12 7.85 6.57
C ALA A 70 8.16 6.74 6.33
N THR A 71 7.71 5.49 6.37
CA THR A 71 8.55 4.29 6.22
C THR A 71 8.57 3.75 4.79
N ILE A 72 7.48 3.92 4.03
CA ILE A 72 7.37 3.37 2.69
C ILE A 72 8.11 4.25 1.70
N ARG A 73 8.98 3.65 0.87
CA ARG A 73 9.75 4.34 -0.17
C ARG A 73 9.30 3.88 -1.55
N CYS A 74 9.23 4.83 -2.49
CA CYS A 74 9.01 4.49 -3.89
C CYS A 74 10.14 3.58 -4.43
N ALA A 75 9.78 2.48 -5.09
CA ALA A 75 10.70 1.46 -5.60
C ALA A 75 11.45 1.91 -6.86
N LYS A 76 10.95 2.91 -7.60
CA LYS A 76 11.66 3.50 -8.73
C LYS A 76 13.03 4.05 -8.29
N ALA A 77 14.08 3.63 -9.00
CA ALA A 77 15.45 4.11 -8.79
C ALA A 77 15.51 5.64 -8.73
N TYR A 78 16.33 6.15 -7.79
CA TYR A 78 16.55 7.58 -7.54
C TYR A 78 15.33 8.39 -7.07
N CYS A 79 14.13 7.80 -6.97
CA CYS A 79 12.98 8.47 -6.40
C CYS A 79 13.13 8.59 -4.87
N ARG A 80 13.10 9.83 -4.36
CA ARG A 80 13.26 10.10 -2.93
C ARG A 80 11.95 10.16 -2.14
N ARG A 81 10.81 10.04 -2.83
CA ARG A 81 9.47 10.13 -2.23
C ARG A 81 9.24 8.99 -1.25
N LYS A 82 8.69 9.35 -0.09
CA LYS A 82 8.29 8.44 0.97
C LYS A 82 6.90 8.82 1.44
N PHE A 83 6.12 7.84 1.86
CA PHE A 83 4.76 8.05 2.32
C PHE A 83 4.43 7.13 3.49
N HIS A 84 3.41 7.49 4.27
CA HIS A 84 2.78 6.56 5.19
C HIS A 84 1.81 5.67 4.42
N LEU A 85 1.59 4.45 4.88
CA LEU A 85 0.59 3.55 4.27
C LEU A 85 -0.83 4.17 4.23
N PRO A 86 -1.34 4.82 5.30
CA PRO A 86 -2.63 5.51 5.25
C PRO A 86 -2.69 6.64 4.23
N CYS A 87 -1.55 7.25 3.89
CA CYS A 87 -1.49 8.33 2.91
C CYS A 87 -1.37 7.81 1.47
N ALA A 88 -1.33 6.48 1.26
CA ALA A 88 -1.13 5.93 -0.06
C ALA A 88 -2.27 6.31 -1.00
N THR A 89 -3.52 6.20 -0.55
CA THR A 89 -4.72 6.55 -1.33
C THR A 89 -4.71 8.02 -1.75
N ASP A 90 -4.53 8.94 -0.79
CA ASP A 90 -4.45 10.39 -1.05
C ASP A 90 -3.30 10.77 -1.97
N GLY A 91 -2.19 10.02 -1.92
CA GLY A 91 -1.01 10.22 -2.77
C GLY A 91 -1.06 9.49 -4.11
N GLU A 92 -2.17 8.83 -4.43
CA GLU A 92 -2.34 7.89 -5.55
C GLU A 92 -1.17 6.89 -5.67
N CYS A 93 -0.66 6.44 -4.53
CA CYS A 93 0.41 5.47 -4.44
C CYS A 93 -0.15 4.05 -4.61
N VAL A 94 0.68 3.17 -5.13
CA VAL A 94 0.35 1.75 -5.30
C VAL A 94 1.34 0.92 -4.50
N THR A 95 0.81 0.06 -3.65
CA THR A 95 1.56 -0.89 -2.85
C THR A 95 1.21 -2.30 -3.33
N GLU A 96 2.21 -3.07 -3.74
CA GLU A 96 2.07 -4.47 -4.13
C GLU A 96 2.13 -5.32 -2.85
N PHE A 97 1.10 -6.12 -2.54
CA PHE A 97 1.06 -6.99 -1.36
C PHE A 97 1.65 -8.39 -1.62
N PHE A 98 2.33 -8.57 -2.76
CA PHE A 98 2.94 -9.82 -3.19
C PHE A 98 4.47 -9.66 -3.37
N GLY A 99 5.20 -10.77 -3.32
CA GLY A 99 6.66 -10.79 -3.42
C GLY A 99 7.31 -9.87 -2.37
N SER A 100 8.31 -9.09 -2.80
CA SER A 100 9.06 -8.14 -1.96
C SER A 100 8.31 -6.85 -1.59
N CYS A 101 6.98 -6.86 -1.70
CA CYS A 101 6.09 -5.81 -1.21
C CYS A 101 6.44 -4.40 -1.71
N ARG A 102 6.72 -4.28 -3.03
CA ARG A 102 7.20 -3.02 -3.61
C ARG A 102 6.10 -1.96 -3.62
N SER A 103 6.51 -0.73 -3.38
CA SER A 103 5.60 0.41 -3.29
C SER A 103 6.02 1.51 -4.25
N PHE A 104 5.07 2.19 -4.90
CA PHE A 104 5.33 3.20 -5.92
C PHE A 104 4.52 4.46 -5.63
N CYS A 105 5.16 5.63 -5.70
CA CYS A 105 4.43 6.89 -5.61
C CYS A 105 3.57 7.11 -6.87
N GLY A 106 2.58 8.02 -6.82
CA GLY A 106 1.71 8.27 -7.98
C GLY A 106 2.40 8.64 -9.30
N LYS A 107 3.63 9.18 -9.26
CA LYS A 107 4.42 9.44 -10.49
C LYS A 107 5.04 8.19 -11.12
N HIS A 108 5.23 7.12 -10.35
CA HIS A 108 5.95 5.92 -10.77
C HIS A 108 5.13 4.65 -10.56
N ARG A 109 3.83 4.80 -10.26
CA ARG A 109 2.93 3.66 -10.10
C ARG A 109 2.82 2.91 -11.43
N PRO A 110 2.61 1.58 -11.39
CA PRO A 110 2.17 0.85 -12.56
C PRO A 110 0.85 1.44 -13.09
N GLN A 111 0.77 1.64 -14.41
CA GLN A 111 -0.44 2.10 -15.08
C GLN A 111 -0.89 1.03 -16.07
N GLN A 112 -2.20 0.79 -16.13
CA GLN A 112 -2.77 -0.08 -17.15
C GLN A 112 -2.84 0.70 -18.47
N THR A 113 -2.36 0.08 -19.54
CA THR A 113 -2.52 0.59 -20.91
C THR A 113 -3.60 -0.23 -21.60
N SER A 114 -4.80 0.31 -21.71
CA SER A 114 -5.89 -0.27 -22.51
C SER A 114 -6.72 0.85 -23.10
N GLU A 115 -7.19 0.65 -24.32
CA GLU A 115 -8.16 1.53 -24.98
C GLU A 115 -9.60 1.22 -24.56
N ALA A 116 -9.83 0.15 -23.80
CA ALA A 116 -11.14 -0.22 -23.32
C ALA A 116 -11.63 0.80 -22.28
N ALA A 117 -12.83 1.33 -22.49
CA ALA A 117 -13.60 2.04 -21.49
C ALA A 117 -14.69 1.11 -20.93
N PRO A 118 -15.10 1.28 -19.66
CA PRO A 118 -16.29 0.62 -19.15
C PRO A 118 -17.51 1.02 -19.97
N ALA A 119 -18.43 0.08 -20.20
CA ALA A 119 -19.74 0.43 -20.75
C ALA A 119 -20.50 1.33 -19.76
N GLN A 120 -21.45 2.13 -20.26
CA GLN A 120 -22.27 2.97 -19.40
C GLN A 120 -22.99 2.13 -18.33
N GLY A 121 -22.92 2.57 -17.07
CA GLY A 121 -23.51 1.84 -15.95
C GLY A 121 -22.73 0.58 -15.54
N THR A 122 -21.46 0.44 -15.95
CA THR A 122 -20.60 -0.63 -15.44
C THR A 122 -20.38 -0.44 -13.94
N ASN A 123 -20.61 -1.51 -13.18
CA ASN A 123 -20.38 -1.55 -11.75
C ASN A 123 -19.12 -2.34 -11.40
N CYS A 124 -18.53 -2.00 -10.27
CA CYS A 124 -17.46 -2.75 -9.65
C CYS A 124 -17.98 -4.15 -9.31
N THR A 125 -17.26 -5.19 -9.73
CA THR A 125 -17.71 -6.58 -9.50
C THR A 125 -17.71 -6.99 -8.02
N ILE A 126 -17.04 -6.22 -7.14
CA ILE A 126 -16.91 -6.53 -5.72
C ILE A 126 -17.98 -5.82 -4.88
N CYS A 127 -18.08 -4.49 -4.99
CA CYS A 127 -19.03 -3.71 -4.19
C CYS A 127 -20.36 -3.42 -4.90
N LEU A 128 -20.47 -3.74 -6.19
CA LEU A 128 -21.64 -3.48 -7.04
C LEU A 128 -21.99 -2.00 -7.26
N GLU A 129 -21.12 -1.07 -6.87
CA GLU A 129 -21.26 0.37 -7.11
C GLU A 129 -20.64 0.80 -8.45
N PRO A 130 -21.09 1.92 -9.06
CA PRO A 130 -20.56 2.40 -10.34
C PRO A 130 -19.05 2.66 -10.32
N VAL A 131 -18.35 2.24 -11.38
CA VAL A 131 -16.94 2.64 -11.59
C VAL A 131 -16.86 3.94 -12.41
N GLY A 132 -15.71 4.62 -12.36
CA GLY A 132 -15.48 5.79 -13.22
C GLY A 132 -15.37 5.41 -14.71
N ASP A 133 -15.57 6.38 -15.60
CA ASP A 133 -15.75 6.20 -17.06
C ASP A 133 -14.52 5.71 -17.84
N GLY A 134 -13.43 5.38 -17.16
CA GLY A 134 -12.18 4.96 -17.79
C GLY A 134 -11.13 4.51 -16.79
N LEU A 135 -10.02 3.98 -17.31
CA LEU A 135 -8.87 3.60 -16.49
C LEU A 135 -8.32 4.81 -15.73
N SER A 136 -8.13 4.66 -14.43
CA SER A 136 -7.61 5.71 -13.56
C SER A 136 -6.85 5.10 -12.38
N TYR A 137 -6.45 5.93 -11.41
CA TYR A 137 -5.97 5.40 -10.13
C TYR A 137 -7.05 4.56 -9.44
N HIS A 138 -8.30 5.04 -9.46
CA HIS A 138 -9.42 4.44 -8.76
C HIS A 138 -10.13 3.34 -9.56
N THR A 139 -10.07 3.35 -10.89
CA THR A 139 -10.77 2.39 -11.74
C THR A 139 -9.79 1.48 -12.46
N MET A 140 -9.95 0.16 -12.30
CA MET A 140 -9.08 -0.86 -12.89
C MET A 140 -9.87 -1.88 -13.71
N LEU A 141 -9.24 -2.36 -14.79
CA LEU A 141 -9.74 -3.45 -15.63
C LEU A 141 -9.06 -4.76 -15.23
N CYS A 142 -9.80 -5.87 -15.19
CA CYS A 142 -9.20 -7.18 -14.99
C CYS A 142 -8.13 -7.45 -16.07
N PRO A 143 -6.86 -7.69 -15.71
CA PRO A 143 -5.83 -7.94 -16.70
C PRO A 143 -6.00 -9.29 -17.40
N VAL A 144 -6.81 -10.21 -16.86
CA VAL A 144 -7.01 -11.57 -17.37
C VAL A 144 -8.21 -11.62 -18.33
N CYS A 145 -9.42 -11.40 -17.84
CA CYS A 145 -10.63 -11.52 -18.68
C CYS A 145 -10.88 -10.30 -19.57
N LYS A 146 -10.24 -9.15 -19.27
CA LYS A 146 -10.42 -7.87 -19.98
C LYS A 146 -11.88 -7.37 -20.05
N GLN A 147 -12.73 -7.83 -19.14
CA GLN A 147 -14.16 -7.49 -19.11
C GLN A 147 -14.62 -6.95 -17.76
N ALA A 148 -14.12 -7.51 -16.65
CA ALA A 148 -14.52 -7.10 -15.31
C ALA A 148 -13.80 -5.82 -14.86
N TRP A 149 -14.54 -4.92 -14.22
CA TRP A 149 -14.06 -3.64 -13.72
C TRP A 149 -14.17 -3.56 -12.20
N PHE A 150 -13.24 -2.81 -11.60
CA PHE A 150 -13.11 -2.74 -10.15
C PHE A 150 -12.69 -1.34 -9.69
N HIS A 151 -13.15 -0.93 -8.51
CA HIS A 151 -12.44 0.10 -7.77
C HIS A 151 -11.13 -0.48 -7.24
N ARG A 152 -10.04 0.30 -7.31
CA ARG A 152 -8.75 -0.10 -6.74
C ARG A 152 -8.87 -0.45 -5.25
N GLY A 153 -9.59 0.36 -4.48
CA GLY A 153 -9.82 0.11 -3.06
C GLY A 153 -10.76 -1.05 -2.74
N CYS A 154 -11.40 -1.68 -3.73
CA CYS A 154 -12.11 -2.93 -3.51
C CYS A 154 -11.22 -4.17 -3.73
N ILE A 155 -10.11 -4.02 -4.45
CA ILE A 155 -9.12 -5.08 -4.67
C ILE A 155 -8.02 -5.05 -3.60
N GLN A 156 -7.65 -3.85 -3.16
CA GLN A 156 -6.51 -3.58 -2.29
C GLN A 156 -6.95 -3.19 -0.89
#